data_AF-A0A7C1R628-F1
#
_entry.id   AF-A0A7C1R628-F1
#
_cell.length_a   1.000
_cell.length_b   1.000
_cell.length_c   1.000
_cell.angle_alpha   90.00
_cell.angle_beta   90.00
_cell.angle_gamma   90.00
#
_symmetry.space_group_name_H-M   'P 1'
#
loop_
_entity.id
_entity.type
_entity.pdbx_description
1 polymer ?
#
loop_
_entity_poly.entity_id
_entity_poly.type
_entity_poly.pdbx_seq_one_letter_code
_entity_poly.pdbx_strand_id
1 'polypeptide(L)'
;MSRIEKYYRLLGLEPGARIDDIKKAYRICARKYHPDLNKSASATQLFIETTEAYQFLLAHYKRQDNLKDSDFINEWESYKKEQARRTAYTHARKRYNNFVRSDLYKSTQILDRTRFYIGIVFSVFIIIMAIHGYIYRLKMVDLGFEKPTLAGFLFLLFIGILFLVTSLLFLYNYHWKNKK
;
A
#
# COMPACT_ATOMS: atom_id res chain seq x y z
N MET A 1 -18.58 10.88 -20.01
CA MET A 1 -17.52 10.11 -19.32
C MET A 1 -16.64 11.10 -18.59
N SER A 2 -16.56 10.99 -17.27
CA SER A 2 -15.79 11.96 -16.46
C SER A 2 -14.30 11.79 -16.70
N ARG A 3 -13.49 12.85 -16.44
CA ARG A 3 -12.04 12.75 -16.59
C ARG A 3 -11.43 11.71 -15.63
N ILE A 4 -12.01 11.59 -14.44
CA ILE A 4 -11.66 10.59 -13.43
C ILE A 4 -11.85 9.17 -13.98
N GLU A 5 -13.04 8.87 -14.54
CA GLU A 5 -13.31 7.57 -15.18
C GLU A 5 -12.34 7.25 -16.31
N LYS A 6 -12.01 8.26 -17.14
CA LYS A 6 -11.05 8.08 -18.24
C LYS A 6 -9.68 7.66 -17.73
N TYR A 7 -9.20 8.25 -16.64
CA TYR A 7 -7.91 7.89 -16.05
C TYR A 7 -7.92 6.51 -15.38
N TYR A 8 -9.02 6.12 -14.72
CA TYR A 8 -9.18 4.75 -14.24
C TYR A 8 -9.10 3.74 -15.40
N ARG A 9 -9.88 3.97 -16.46
CA ARG A 9 -9.88 3.09 -17.65
C ARG A 9 -8.52 3.06 -18.36
N LEU A 10 -7.79 4.18 -18.40
CA LEU A 10 -6.44 4.22 -18.97
C LEU A 10 -5.46 3.28 -18.24
N LEU A 11 -5.63 3.13 -16.93
CA LEU A 11 -4.87 2.16 -16.12
C LEU A 11 -5.49 0.75 -16.14
N GLY A 12 -6.62 0.55 -16.83
CA GLY A 12 -7.34 -0.73 -16.85
C GLY A 12 -8.07 -1.04 -15.55
N LEU A 13 -8.55 -0.01 -14.85
CA LEU A 13 -9.27 -0.11 -13.59
C LEU A 13 -10.71 0.37 -13.72
N GLU A 14 -11.57 -0.17 -12.86
CA GLU A 14 -12.92 0.36 -12.65
C GLU A 14 -12.89 1.66 -11.84
N PRO A 15 -13.85 2.58 -12.05
CA PRO A 15 -13.99 3.78 -11.23
C PRO A 15 -14.15 3.41 -9.74
N GLY A 16 -13.39 4.07 -8.87
CA GLY A 16 -13.42 3.80 -7.43
C GLY A 16 -12.48 2.68 -6.95
N ALA A 17 -11.59 2.18 -7.81
CA ALA A 17 -10.54 1.25 -7.40
C ALA A 17 -9.68 1.80 -6.24
N ARG A 18 -9.19 0.91 -5.36
CA ARG A 18 -8.40 1.33 -4.18
C ARG A 18 -7.04 1.89 -4.61
N ILE A 19 -6.45 2.72 -3.76
CA ILE A 19 -5.12 3.30 -4.01
C ILE A 19 -4.04 2.26 -4.30
N ASP A 20 -4.13 1.08 -3.68
CA ASP A 20 -3.17 -0.01 -3.90
C ASP A 20 -3.32 -0.62 -5.30
N ASP A 21 -4.55 -0.71 -5.81
CA ASP A 21 -4.85 -1.19 -7.17
C ASP A 21 -4.37 -0.17 -8.20
N ILE A 22 -4.59 1.14 -7.96
CA ILE A 22 -4.07 2.24 -8.80
C ILE A 22 -2.55 2.15 -8.93
N LYS A 23 -1.84 2.00 -7.82
CA LYS A 23 -0.37 1.88 -7.82
C LYS A 23 0.10 0.57 -8.46
N LYS A 24 -0.65 -0.54 -8.30
CA LYS A 24 -0.32 -1.81 -8.96
C LYS A 24 -0.50 -1.72 -10.48
N ALA A 25 -1.63 -1.20 -10.93
CA ALA A 25 -1.92 -1.01 -12.35
C ALA A 25 -0.89 -0.09 -13.02
N TYR A 26 -0.56 1.03 -12.38
CA TYR A 26 0.48 1.94 -12.86
C TYR A 26 1.83 1.22 -13.07
N ARG A 27 2.28 0.36 -12.16
CA ARG A 27 3.55 -0.37 -12.32
C ARG A 27 3.53 -1.31 -13.54
N ILE A 28 2.39 -1.97 -13.78
CA ILE A 28 2.21 -2.85 -14.94
C ILE A 28 2.26 -2.03 -16.24
N CYS A 29 1.49 -0.94 -16.30
CA CYS A 29 1.49 -0.01 -17.45
C CYS A 29 2.85 0.62 -17.68
N ALA A 30 3.50 1.13 -16.62
CA ALA A 30 4.80 1.77 -16.69
C ALA A 30 5.85 0.81 -17.25
N ARG A 31 5.90 -0.45 -16.79
CA ARG A 31 6.80 -1.46 -17.36
C ARG A 31 6.46 -1.79 -18.81
N LYS A 32 5.18 -1.88 -19.17
CA LYS A 32 4.71 -2.21 -20.53
C LYS A 32 5.01 -1.11 -21.55
N TYR A 33 4.94 0.16 -21.14
CA TYR A 33 5.06 1.31 -22.02
C TYR A 33 6.40 2.06 -21.88
N HIS A 34 7.28 1.65 -20.97
CA HIS A 34 8.58 2.30 -20.82
C HIS A 34 9.40 2.19 -22.13
N PRO A 35 9.95 3.30 -22.69
CA PRO A 35 10.65 3.29 -23.98
C PRO A 35 11.86 2.35 -24.07
N ASP A 36 12.55 2.15 -22.94
CA ASP A 36 13.67 1.20 -22.81
C ASP A 36 13.25 -0.27 -23.01
N LEU A 37 12.00 -0.62 -22.66
CA LEU A 37 11.47 -1.99 -22.78
C LEU A 37 10.57 -2.15 -24.00
N ASN A 38 9.91 -1.08 -24.43
CA ASN A 38 8.97 -1.06 -25.53
C ASN A 38 9.40 0.00 -26.56
N LYS A 39 9.88 -0.47 -27.72
CA LYS A 39 10.40 0.38 -28.79
C LYS A 39 9.32 0.91 -29.75
N SER A 40 8.03 0.70 -29.45
CA SER A 40 6.95 1.28 -30.24
C SER A 40 7.03 2.80 -30.24
N ALA A 41 6.72 3.44 -31.38
CA ALA A 41 6.62 4.89 -31.48
C ALA A 41 5.59 5.48 -30.48
N SER A 42 4.58 4.70 -30.10
CA SER A 42 3.56 5.10 -29.12
C SER A 42 3.95 4.88 -27.66
N ALA A 43 5.04 4.15 -27.36
CA ALA A 43 5.40 3.75 -26.01
C ALA A 43 5.64 4.96 -25.09
N THR A 44 6.42 5.93 -25.57
CA THR A 44 6.70 7.18 -24.84
C THR A 44 5.42 7.95 -24.51
N GLN A 45 4.51 8.09 -25.49
CA GLN A 45 3.26 8.81 -25.27
C GLN A 45 2.37 8.08 -24.26
N LEU A 46 2.22 6.77 -24.40
CA LEU A 46 1.44 5.95 -23.47
C LEU A 46 2.03 5.98 -22.06
N PHE A 47 3.36 5.98 -21.92
CA PHE A 47 4.02 6.14 -20.63
C PHE A 47 3.71 7.50 -19.98
N ILE A 48 3.71 8.58 -20.77
CA ILE A 48 3.38 9.92 -20.29
C ILE A 48 1.92 9.98 -19.83
N GLU A 49 0.99 9.50 -20.64
CA GLU A 49 -0.44 9.52 -20.33
C GLU A 49 -0.77 8.65 -19.11
N THR A 50 -0.17 7.45 -19.00
CA THR A 50 -0.38 6.56 -17.85
C THR A 50 0.22 7.13 -16.57
N THR A 51 1.35 7.84 -16.66
CA THR A 51 1.96 8.54 -15.53
C THR A 51 1.12 9.76 -15.10
N GLU A 52 0.59 10.53 -16.05
CA GLU A 52 -0.33 11.64 -15.77
C GLU A 52 -1.59 11.13 -15.04
N ALA A 53 -2.21 10.06 -15.55
CA ALA A 53 -3.38 9.44 -14.94
C ALA A 53 -3.09 8.96 -13.51
N TYR A 54 -1.96 8.30 -13.30
CA TYR A 54 -1.55 7.84 -11.98
C TYR A 54 -1.38 9.00 -10.98
N GLN A 55 -0.71 10.08 -11.37
CA GLN A 55 -0.53 11.23 -10.48
C GLN A 55 -1.85 11.94 -10.20
N PHE A 56 -2.73 12.07 -11.20
CA PHE A 56 -4.07 12.63 -11.02
C PHE A 56 -4.87 11.82 -10.02
N LEU A 57 -4.93 10.49 -10.19
CA LEU A 57 -5.71 9.63 -9.32
C LEU A 57 -5.16 9.59 -7.90
N LEU A 58 -3.84 9.65 -7.72
CA LEU A 58 -3.24 9.79 -6.39
C LEU A 58 -3.60 11.12 -5.73
N ALA A 59 -3.57 12.22 -6.47
CA ALA A 59 -3.96 13.52 -5.94
C ALA A 59 -5.45 13.56 -5.60
N HIS A 60 -6.29 12.98 -6.45
CA HIS A 60 -7.72 12.83 -6.23
C HIS A 60 -8.01 12.00 -4.98
N TYR A 61 -7.28 10.92 -4.76
CA TYR A 61 -7.44 10.07 -3.57
C TYR A 61 -6.93 10.74 -2.29
N LYS A 62 -5.88 11.56 -2.37
CA LYS A 62 -5.26 12.23 -1.21
C LYS A 62 -5.98 13.51 -0.77
N ARG A 63 -6.86 14.07 -1.59
CA ARG A 63 -7.57 15.31 -1.24
C ARG A 63 -8.47 15.08 -0.02
N GLN A 64 -8.58 16.07 0.85
CA GLN A 64 -9.64 16.10 1.87
C GLN A 64 -10.97 16.51 1.22
N ASP A 65 -12.05 15.89 1.68
CA ASP A 65 -13.34 15.67 1.00
C ASP A 65 -14.22 16.91 0.73
N ASN A 66 -13.69 18.12 0.84
CA ASN A 66 -14.49 19.36 0.84
C ASN A 66 -14.61 20.06 -0.52
N LEU A 67 -13.98 19.53 -1.58
CA LEU A 67 -13.97 20.13 -2.92
C LEU A 67 -14.80 19.34 -3.91
N LYS A 68 -15.61 20.03 -4.73
CA LYS A 68 -16.33 19.40 -5.84
C LYS A 68 -15.33 18.85 -6.87
N ASP A 69 -15.67 17.72 -7.48
CA ASP A 69 -14.85 17.09 -8.52
C ASP A 69 -14.49 18.03 -9.66
N SER A 70 -15.42 18.90 -10.06
CA SER A 70 -15.21 19.92 -11.10
C SER A 70 -14.04 20.84 -10.77
N ASP A 71 -13.95 21.29 -9.53
CA ASP A 71 -13.00 22.32 -9.11
C ASP A 71 -11.59 21.71 -9.02
N PHE A 72 -11.51 20.48 -8.49
CA PHE A 72 -10.27 19.70 -8.49
C PHE A 72 -9.76 19.41 -9.91
N ILE A 73 -10.65 19.04 -10.83
CA ILE A 73 -10.29 18.79 -12.22
C ILE A 73 -9.74 20.07 -12.86
N ASN A 74 -10.43 21.21 -12.68
CA ASN A 74 -10.00 22.49 -13.23
C ASN A 74 -8.63 22.93 -12.68
N GLU A 75 -8.40 22.79 -11.37
CA GLU A 75 -7.10 23.09 -10.74
C GLU A 75 -5.99 22.17 -11.26
N TRP A 76 -6.28 20.89 -11.42
CA TRP A 76 -5.32 19.94 -11.98
C TRP A 76 -4.94 20.32 -13.41
N GLU A 77 -5.94 20.68 -14.23
CA GLU A 77 -5.75 21.04 -15.63
C GLU A 77 -4.93 22.31 -15.82
N SER A 78 -5.12 23.31 -14.95
CA SER A 78 -4.45 24.60 -15.08
C SER A 78 -2.98 24.57 -14.67
N TYR A 79 -2.61 23.79 -13.65
CA TYR A 79 -1.26 23.86 -13.07
C TYR A 79 -0.53 22.51 -12.98
N LYS A 80 -1.19 21.48 -12.44
CA LYS A 80 -0.51 20.21 -12.07
C LYS A 80 -0.26 19.29 -13.26
N LYS A 81 -1.08 19.37 -14.31
CA LYS A 81 -0.98 18.51 -15.49
C LYS A 81 0.36 18.66 -16.22
N GLU A 82 0.82 19.89 -16.43
CA GLU A 82 2.08 20.15 -17.12
C GLU A 82 3.28 19.63 -16.32
N GLN A 83 3.28 19.83 -15.00
CA GLN A 83 4.30 19.29 -14.12
C GLN A 83 4.33 17.75 -14.17
N ALA A 84 3.16 17.11 -14.11
CA ALA A 84 3.04 15.66 -14.19
C ALA A 84 3.62 15.11 -15.50
N ARG A 85 3.31 15.76 -16.63
CA ARG A 85 3.83 15.41 -17.96
C ARG A 85 5.33 15.59 -18.07
N ARG A 86 5.89 16.70 -17.57
CA ARG A 86 7.33 16.93 -17.55
C ARG A 86 8.04 15.84 -16.76
N THR A 87 7.56 15.55 -15.55
CA THR A 87 8.11 14.48 -14.72
C THR A 87 8.05 13.14 -15.46
N ALA A 88 6.90 12.80 -16.06
CA ALA A 88 6.75 11.58 -16.86
C ALA A 88 7.74 11.53 -18.04
N TYR A 89 7.93 12.63 -18.76
CA TYR A 89 8.88 12.74 -19.85
C TYR A 89 10.33 12.51 -19.40
N THR A 90 10.72 13.10 -18.26
CA THR A 90 12.05 12.86 -17.69
C THR A 90 12.27 11.40 -17.31
N HIS A 91 11.24 10.72 -16.81
CA HIS A 91 11.32 9.30 -16.47
C HIS A 91 11.35 8.42 -17.72
N ALA A 92 10.59 8.75 -18.76
CA ALA A 92 10.58 8.02 -20.03
C ALA A 92 11.95 8.01 -20.72
N ARG A 93 12.74 9.09 -20.55
CA ARG A 93 14.10 9.21 -21.10
C ARG A 93 15.17 8.48 -20.28
N LYS A 94 14.91 8.14 -19.01
CA LYS A 94 15.87 7.41 -18.16
C LYS A 94 15.85 5.93 -18.51
N ARG A 95 16.92 5.19 -18.19
CA ARG A 95 16.88 3.72 -18.23
C ARG A 95 15.83 3.18 -17.26
N TYR A 96 15.15 2.09 -17.64
CA TYR A 96 14.08 1.51 -16.85
C TYR A 96 14.54 1.14 -15.43
N ASN A 97 15.74 0.56 -15.30
CA ASN A 97 16.31 0.19 -14.00
C ASN A 97 16.51 1.40 -13.05
N ASN A 98 16.78 2.58 -13.60
CA ASN A 98 16.88 3.81 -12.80
C ASN A 98 15.50 4.35 -12.44
N PHE A 99 14.53 4.25 -13.36
CA PHE A 99 13.15 4.64 -13.11
C PHE A 99 12.50 3.81 -11.99
N VAL A 100 12.70 2.49 -11.97
CA VAL A 100 12.17 1.59 -10.93
C VAL A 100 12.64 1.96 -9.52
N ARG A 101 13.79 2.62 -9.40
CA ARG A 101 14.34 3.08 -8.11
C ARG A 101 13.72 4.37 -7.59
N SER A 102 12.99 5.11 -8.44
CA SER A 102 12.35 6.40 -8.09
C SER A 102 11.15 6.23 -7.16
N ASP A 103 10.81 7.29 -6.43
CA ASP A 103 9.68 7.31 -5.48
C ASP A 103 8.33 7.10 -6.18
N LEU A 104 8.24 7.51 -7.44
CA LEU A 104 7.05 7.35 -8.27
C LEU A 104 6.68 5.87 -8.46
N TYR A 105 7.68 4.99 -8.59
CA TYR A 105 7.51 3.55 -8.80
C TYR A 105 7.44 2.75 -7.48
N LYS A 106 8.13 3.19 -6.42
CA LYS A 106 8.22 2.46 -5.14
C LYS A 106 6.98 2.58 -4.21
N SER A 107 6.07 3.52 -4.46
CA SER A 107 5.15 4.11 -3.46
C SER A 107 4.14 3.20 -2.73
N THR A 108 4.15 1.87 -2.90
CA THR A 108 3.20 0.93 -2.22
C THR A 108 3.88 -0.14 -1.38
N GLN A 109 5.09 -0.58 -1.76
CA GLN A 109 5.59 -1.87 -1.26
C GLN A 109 6.02 -1.85 0.21
N ILE A 110 6.31 -0.67 0.74
CA ILE A 110 6.81 -0.50 2.10
C ILE A 110 5.66 -0.51 3.11
N LEU A 111 4.54 0.17 2.82
CA LEU A 111 3.42 0.31 3.75
C LEU A 111 2.69 -1.00 4.03
N ASP A 112 2.51 -1.86 3.03
CA ASP A 112 1.82 -3.14 3.25
C ASP A 112 2.72 -4.12 4.00
N ARG A 113 4.02 -4.15 3.65
CA ARG A 113 4.98 -5.03 4.31
C ARG A 113 5.19 -4.65 5.77
N THR A 114 5.32 -3.36 6.10
CA THR A 114 5.56 -2.92 7.48
C THR A 114 4.37 -3.19 8.40
N ARG A 115 3.13 -3.07 7.91
CA ARG A 115 1.92 -3.38 8.68
C ARG A 115 1.88 -4.82 9.18
N PHE A 116 2.24 -5.79 8.34
CA PHE A 116 2.26 -7.20 8.75
C PHE A 116 3.34 -7.47 9.81
N TYR A 117 4.53 -6.92 9.63
CA TYR A 117 5.61 -7.07 10.63
C TYR A 117 5.26 -6.41 11.96
N ILE A 118 4.64 -5.23 11.96
CA ILE A 118 4.13 -4.58 13.18
C ILE A 118 3.11 -5.49 13.88
N GLY A 119 2.19 -6.11 13.13
CA GLY A 119 1.22 -7.06 13.68
C GLY A 119 1.86 -8.30 14.32
N ILE A 120 2.90 -8.86 13.68
CA ILE A 120 3.67 -9.99 14.24
C ILE A 120 4.36 -9.57 15.54
N VAL A 121 5.09 -8.45 15.53
CA VAL A 121 5.80 -7.95 16.72
C VAL A 121 4.82 -7.68 17.87
N PHE A 122 3.67 -7.08 17.58
CA PHE A 122 2.63 -6.80 18.57
C PHE A 122 2.02 -8.09 19.16
N SER A 123 1.76 -9.11 18.33
CA SER A 123 1.25 -10.40 18.82
C SER A 123 2.25 -11.13 19.72
N VAL A 124 3.54 -11.13 19.35
CA VAL A 124 4.62 -11.71 20.16
C VAL A 124 4.74 -10.97 21.49
N PHE A 125 4.65 -9.63 21.47
CA PHE A 125 4.64 -8.82 22.68
C PHE A 125 3.49 -9.17 23.62
N ILE A 126 2.26 -9.33 23.10
CA ILE A 126 1.09 -9.77 23.89
C ILE A 126 1.33 -11.14 24.53
N ILE A 127 1.87 -12.11 23.78
CA ILE A 127 2.15 -13.46 24.29
C ILE A 127 3.21 -13.41 25.40
N ILE A 128 4.29 -12.66 25.20
CA ILE A 128 5.35 -12.47 26.21
C ILE A 128 4.77 -11.83 27.47
N MET A 129 3.96 -10.77 27.34
CA MET A 129 3.31 -10.10 28.47
C MET A 129 2.34 -11.02 29.20
N ALA A 130 1.59 -11.87 28.48
CA ALA A 130 0.69 -12.84 29.09
C ALA A 130 1.45 -13.90 29.91
N ILE A 131 2.55 -14.43 29.37
CA ILE A 131 3.41 -15.41 30.06
C ILE A 131 4.08 -14.76 31.27
N HIS A 132 4.71 -13.59 31.08
CA HIS A 132 5.39 -12.86 32.14
C HIS A 132 4.43 -12.47 33.27
N GLY A 133 3.25 -11.94 32.93
CA GLY A 133 2.22 -11.56 33.90
C GLY A 133 1.64 -12.76 34.66
N TYR A 134 1.53 -13.93 34.02
CA TYR A 134 1.12 -15.15 34.72
C TYR A 134 2.19 -15.64 35.72
N ILE A 135 3.46 -15.68 35.30
CA ILE A 135 4.58 -16.04 36.19
C ILE A 135 4.70 -15.06 37.36
N TYR A 136 4.58 -13.75 37.10
CA TYR A 136 4.61 -12.73 38.14
C TYR A 136 3.50 -12.94 39.17
N ARG A 137 2.26 -13.20 38.72
CA ARG A 137 1.15 -13.48 39.63
C ARG A 137 1.33 -14.77 40.42
N LEU A 138 1.94 -15.81 39.84
CA LEU A 138 2.27 -17.04 40.59
C LEU A 138 3.24 -16.76 41.75
N LYS A 139 4.23 -15.89 41.54
CA LYS A 139 5.18 -15.49 42.61
C LYS A 139 4.53 -14.62 43.69
N MET A 140 3.44 -13.92 43.38
CA MET A 140 2.70 -13.09 44.33
C MET A 140 1.77 -13.89 45.24
N VAL A 141 1.52 -15.18 44.94
CA VAL A 141 0.67 -16.04 45.79
C VAL A 141 1.27 -16.19 47.19
N ASP A 142 2.59 -16.27 47.31
CA ASP A 142 3.29 -16.38 48.60
C ASP A 142 3.16 -15.11 49.47
N LEU A 143 2.74 -13.98 48.87
CA LEU A 143 2.48 -12.70 49.54
C LEU A 143 1.01 -12.52 49.96
N GLY A 144 0.18 -13.56 49.83
CA GLY A 144 -1.23 -13.56 50.24
C GLY A 144 -2.22 -13.13 49.16
N PHE A 145 -1.77 -12.98 47.90
CA PHE A 145 -2.66 -12.70 46.77
C PHE A 145 -3.33 -13.97 46.23
N GLU A 146 -4.52 -13.83 45.64
CA GLU A 146 -5.24 -14.94 45.02
C GLU A 146 -4.50 -15.53 43.82
N LYS A 147 -4.64 -16.85 43.63
CA LYS A 147 -4.01 -17.56 42.50
C LYS A 147 -4.53 -17.01 41.17
N PRO A 148 -3.65 -16.77 40.18
CA PRO A 148 -4.08 -16.32 38.87
C PRO A 148 -5.01 -17.34 38.21
N THR A 149 -6.08 -16.86 37.56
CA THR A 149 -7.01 -17.72 36.84
C THR A 149 -6.36 -18.28 35.58
N LEU A 150 -6.33 -19.62 35.46
CA LEU A 150 -5.84 -20.30 34.26
C LEU A 150 -6.64 -19.87 33.02
N ALA A 151 -7.95 -19.71 33.17
CA ALA A 151 -8.84 -19.29 32.09
C ALA A 151 -8.45 -17.92 31.50
N GLY A 152 -8.11 -16.94 32.35
CA GLY A 152 -7.70 -15.60 31.88
C GLY A 152 -6.36 -15.62 31.15
N PHE A 153 -5.41 -16.45 31.62
CA PHE A 153 -4.13 -16.65 30.93
C PHE A 153 -4.33 -17.31 29.56
N LEU A 154 -5.09 -18.41 29.50
CA LEU A 154 -5.36 -19.12 28.25
C LEU A 154 -6.11 -18.24 27.24
N PHE A 155 -7.04 -17.40 27.72
CA PHE A 155 -7.76 -16.45 26.88
C PHE A 155 -6.84 -15.41 26.23
N LEU A 156 -5.94 -14.79 27.02
CA LEU A 156 -4.97 -13.81 26.49
C LEU A 156 -3.97 -14.45 25.53
N LEU A 157 -3.53 -15.68 25.84
CA LEU A 157 -2.63 -16.45 24.99
C LEU A 157 -3.31 -16.84 23.67
N PHE A 158 -4.59 -17.24 23.72
CA PHE A 158 -5.40 -17.51 22.53
C PHE A 158 -5.55 -16.29 21.63
N ILE A 159 -5.86 -15.11 22.20
CA ILE A 159 -5.95 -13.85 21.44
C ILE A 159 -4.61 -13.53 20.76
N GLY A 160 -3.50 -13.65 21.49
CA GLY A 160 -2.16 -13.41 20.94
C GLY A 160 -1.83 -14.34 19.78
N ILE A 161 -2.13 -15.64 19.93
CA ILE A 161 -1.92 -16.65 18.87
C ILE A 161 -2.84 -16.38 17.66
N LEU A 162 -4.11 -16.05 17.89
CA LEU A 162 -5.06 -15.73 16.81
C LEU A 162 -4.56 -14.53 15.99
N PHE A 163 -4.05 -13.49 16.65
CA PHE A 163 -3.47 -12.32 15.97
C PHE A 163 -2.19 -12.65 15.21
N LEU A 164 -1.33 -13.51 15.77
CA LEU A 164 -0.13 -14.00 15.11
C LEU A 164 -0.47 -14.81 13.84
N VAL A 165 -1.40 -15.77 13.96
CA VAL A 165 -1.83 -16.64 12.85
C VAL A 165 -2.46 -15.82 11.73
N THR A 166 -3.36 -14.89 12.06
CA THR A 166 -3.96 -14.01 11.05
C THR A 166 -2.90 -13.17 10.34
N SER A 167 -1.96 -12.55 11.07
CA SER A 167 -0.87 -11.77 10.47
C SER A 167 0.04 -12.62 9.55
N LEU A 168 0.35 -13.86 9.95
CA LEU A 168 1.13 -14.80 9.13
C LEU A 168 0.38 -15.25 7.87
N LEU A 169 -0.91 -15.54 7.97
CA LEU A 169 -1.74 -15.89 6.81
C LEU A 169 -1.82 -14.75 5.79
N PHE A 170 -1.97 -13.51 6.27
CA PHE A 170 -1.94 -12.32 5.42
C PHE A 170 -0.57 -12.14 4.75
N LEU A 171 0.53 -12.30 5.50
CA LEU A 171 1.89 -12.22 4.96
C LEU A 171 2.13 -13.29 3.87
N TYR A 172 1.68 -14.52 4.12
CA TYR A 172 1.78 -15.63 3.17
C TYR A 172 1.02 -15.33 1.88
N ASN A 173 -0.25 -14.92 1.99
CA ASN A 173 -1.08 -14.59 0.83
C ASN A 173 -0.51 -13.40 0.04
N TYR A 174 0.00 -12.37 0.74
CA TYR A 174 0.68 -11.24 0.11
C TYR A 174 1.91 -11.68 -0.70
N HIS A 175 2.72 -12.60 -0.16
CA HIS A 175 3.89 -13.13 -0.86
C HIS A 175 3.52 -13.96 -2.10
N TRP A 176 2.45 -14.74 -2.01
CA TRP A 176 1.99 -15.60 -3.12
C TRP A 176 1.35 -14.78 -4.26
N LYS A 177 0.51 -13.78 -3.94
CA LYS A 177 -0.16 -12.93 -4.93
C LYS A 177 0.78 -12.00 -5.69
N ASN A 178 2.00 -11.77 -5.19
CA ASN A 178 3.04 -10.94 -5.82
C ASN A 178 4.11 -11.75 -6.57
N LYS A 179 4.01 -13.08 -6.63
CA LYS A 179 4.89 -13.97 -7.42
C LYS A 179 4.38 -14.26 -8.85
N LYS A 180 3.15 -13.85 -9.19
CA LYS A 180 2.59 -13.84 -10.56
C LYS A 180 2.66 -12.43 -11.13
#